data_AF-A0A2E8K950-F1
#
_entry.id   AF-A0A2E8K950-F1
#
_cell.length_a   1.000
_cell.length_b   1.000
_cell.length_c   1.000
_cell.angle_alpha   90.00
_cell.angle_beta   90.00
_cell.angle_gamma   90.00
#
_symmetry.space_group_name_H-M   'P 1'
#
loop_
_entity.id
_entity.type
_entity.pdbx_description
1 polymer ?
#
loop_
_entity_poly.entity_id
_entity_poly.type
_entity_poly.pdbx_seq_one_letter_code
_entity_poly.pdbx_strand_id
1 'polypeptide(L)'
;MATHHLSPFQAGFTLLELIVVLVMVSTISAIALPNLVNLYTSAATRLERDSILDQIGAMGEQALLNQKAYVLLSSQKDLETEVLDDPDLAQFHAYPLEIPAGWDIELDEPLITRANGVCLGGEIKLLQNRVEKLQIELAPPFCHVTP
;
A
#
# COMPACT_ATOMS: atom_id res chain seq x y z
N MET A 1 -22.48 -47.79 55.59
CA MET A 1 -21.92 -47.40 54.27
C MET A 1 -21.87 -45.88 54.22
N ALA A 2 -20.72 -45.29 54.47
CA ALA A 2 -20.52 -43.84 54.44
C ALA A 2 -19.66 -43.49 53.22
N THR A 3 -20.22 -42.75 52.28
CA THR A 3 -19.54 -42.23 51.09
C THR A 3 -18.77 -40.96 51.47
N HIS A 4 -17.44 -41.02 51.39
CA HIS A 4 -16.58 -39.85 51.52
C HIS A 4 -16.78 -38.91 50.31
N HIS A 5 -17.27 -37.70 50.58
CA HIS A 5 -17.35 -36.61 49.61
C HIS A 5 -15.96 -35.93 49.58
N LEU A 6 -15.23 -36.09 48.47
CA LEU A 6 -14.01 -35.31 48.21
C LEU A 6 -14.46 -33.95 47.66
N SER A 7 -14.21 -32.88 48.41
CA SER A 7 -14.35 -31.51 47.93
C SER A 7 -13.11 -31.12 47.10
N PRO A 8 -13.27 -30.54 45.89
CA PRO A 8 -12.15 -30.01 45.13
C PRO A 8 -11.57 -28.77 45.83
N PHE A 9 -10.25 -28.64 45.82
CA PHE A 9 -9.50 -27.49 46.34
C PHE A 9 -10.07 -26.18 45.77
N GLN A 10 -10.67 -25.33 46.60
CA GLN A 10 -10.89 -23.93 46.26
C GLN A 10 -9.55 -23.20 46.37
N ALA A 11 -8.81 -23.15 45.26
CA ALA A 11 -7.61 -22.35 45.14
C ALA A 11 -8.00 -20.87 44.95
N GLY A 12 -7.99 -20.10 46.03
CA GLY A 12 -8.11 -18.64 45.97
C GLY A 12 -6.75 -18.01 45.65
N PHE A 13 -6.72 -17.07 44.70
CA PHE A 13 -5.52 -16.30 44.39
C PHE A 13 -5.24 -15.30 45.51
N THR A 14 -3.96 -15.13 45.88
CA THR A 14 -3.58 -14.12 46.89
C THR A 14 -3.52 -12.73 46.25
N LEU A 15 -3.77 -11.66 47.03
CA LEU A 15 -3.61 -10.28 46.53
C LEU A 15 -2.21 -10.03 45.96
N LEU A 16 -1.18 -10.61 46.58
CA LEU A 16 0.20 -10.47 46.14
C LEU A 16 0.46 -11.20 44.82
N GLU A 17 -0.11 -12.39 44.64
CA GLU A 17 -0.01 -13.15 43.38
C GLU A 17 -0.64 -12.40 42.21
N LEU A 18 -1.82 -11.81 42.40
CA LEU A 18 -2.44 -10.98 41.37
C LEU A 18 -1.57 -9.77 41.01
N ILE A 19 -0.96 -9.10 41.99
CA ILE A 19 -0.06 -7.97 41.72
C ILE A 19 1.18 -8.43 40.94
N VAL A 20 1.80 -9.55 41.34
CA VAL A 20 2.98 -10.08 40.64
C VAL A 20 2.65 -10.46 39.20
N VAL A 21 1.52 -11.12 38.95
CA VAL A 21 1.08 -11.47 37.59
C VAL A 21 0.85 -10.21 36.75
N LEU A 22 0.18 -9.19 37.29
CA LEU A 22 -0.03 -7.93 36.57
C LEU A 22 1.29 -7.21 36.27
N VAL A 23 2.25 -7.23 37.19
CA VAL A 23 3.60 -6.69 36.96
C VAL A 23 4.33 -7.49 35.87
N MET A 24 4.23 -8.83 35.88
CA MET A 24 4.81 -9.66 34.82
C MET A 24 4.15 -9.43 33.46
N VAL A 25 2.82 -9.40 33.39
CA VAL A 25 2.09 -9.18 32.13
C VAL A 25 2.37 -7.77 31.58
N SER A 26 2.40 -6.74 32.42
CA SER A 26 2.70 -5.37 31.98
C SER A 26 4.14 -5.23 31.48
N THR A 27 5.11 -5.84 32.15
CA THR A 27 6.52 -5.84 31.70
C THR A 27 6.70 -6.59 30.38
N ILE A 28 6.07 -7.74 30.21
CA ILE A 28 6.09 -8.47 28.93
C ILE A 28 5.40 -7.66 27.82
N SER A 29 4.25 -7.06 28.12
CA SER A 29 3.48 -6.28 27.15
C SER A 29 4.26 -5.05 26.67
N ALA A 30 4.99 -4.37 27.56
CA ALA A 30 5.82 -3.23 27.20
C ALA A 30 6.89 -3.56 26.16
N ILE A 31 7.43 -4.78 26.20
CA ILE A 31 8.45 -5.26 25.25
C ILE A 31 7.79 -5.73 23.94
N ALA A 32 6.62 -6.38 24.01
CA ALA A 32 5.96 -6.97 22.85
C ALA A 32 5.23 -5.95 21.95
N LEU A 33 4.63 -4.91 22.54
CA LEU A 33 3.82 -3.90 21.84
C LEU A 33 4.52 -3.23 20.63
N PRO A 34 5.76 -2.73 20.72
CA PRO A 34 6.40 -2.04 19.58
C PRO A 34 6.54 -2.94 18.36
N ASN A 35 6.80 -4.24 18.55
CA ASN A 35 6.92 -5.18 17.44
C ASN A 35 5.59 -5.38 16.72
N LEU A 36 4.49 -5.48 17.46
CA LEU A 36 3.15 -5.60 16.88
C LEU A 36 2.78 -4.37 16.05
N VAL A 37 3.09 -3.17 16.56
CA VAL A 37 2.86 -1.92 15.82
C VAL A 37 3.67 -1.88 14.54
N ASN A 38 4.95 -2.26 14.58
CA ASN A 38 5.82 -2.31 13.40
C ASN A 38 5.33 -3.31 12.34
N LEU A 39 4.82 -4.47 12.77
CA LEU A 39 4.23 -5.44 11.86
C LEU A 39 3.01 -4.85 11.15
N TYR A 40 2.11 -4.21 11.91
CA TYR A 40 0.92 -3.58 11.36
C TYR A 40 1.27 -2.46 10.36
N THR A 41 2.18 -1.55 10.72
CA THR A 41 2.58 -0.45 9.83
C THR A 41 3.28 -0.94 8.57
N SER A 42 4.13 -1.97 8.69
CA SER A 42 4.78 -2.58 7.53
C SER A 42 3.79 -3.24 6.57
N ALA A 43 2.75 -3.89 7.10
CA ALA A 43 1.69 -4.47 6.30
C ALA A 43 0.84 -3.38 5.62
N ALA A 44 0.45 -2.33 6.35
CA ALA A 44 -0.29 -1.21 5.81
C ALA A 44 0.48 -0.52 4.67
N THR A 45 1.78 -0.26 4.87
CA THR A 45 2.67 0.34 3.86
C THR A 45 2.74 -0.50 2.59
N ARG A 46 2.76 -1.84 2.72
CA ARG A 46 2.76 -2.75 1.56
C ARG A 46 1.44 -2.69 0.80
N LEU A 47 0.31 -2.68 1.50
CA LEU A 47 -1.01 -2.60 0.86
C LEU A 47 -1.20 -1.28 0.11
N GLU A 48 -0.73 -0.16 0.67
CA GLU A 48 -0.76 1.15 0.00
C GLU A 48 0.10 1.17 -1.27
N ARG A 49 1.30 0.57 -1.21
CA ARG A 49 2.15 0.41 -2.40
C ARG A 49 1.46 -0.46 -3.44
N ASP A 50 0.92 -1.60 -3.03
CA ASP A 50 0.29 -2.55 -3.93
C ASP A 50 -0.95 -1.94 -4.59
N SER A 51 -1.73 -1.13 -3.87
CA SER A 51 -2.88 -0.43 -4.45
C SER A 51 -2.48 0.62 -5.51
N ILE A 52 -1.31 1.24 -5.41
CA ILE A 52 -0.77 2.12 -6.47
C ILE A 52 -0.43 1.28 -7.71
N LEU A 53 0.31 0.17 -7.53
CA LEU A 53 0.73 -0.70 -8.62
C LEU A 53 -0.47 -1.35 -9.33
N ASP A 54 -1.48 -1.78 -8.56
CA ASP A 54 -2.71 -2.35 -9.10
C ASP A 54 -3.50 -1.32 -9.93
N GLN A 55 -3.59 -0.07 -9.47
CA GLN A 55 -4.22 1.00 -10.23
C GLN A 55 -3.47 1.29 -11.54
N ILE A 56 -2.13 1.29 -11.54
CA ILE A 56 -1.32 1.46 -12.75
C ILE A 56 -1.53 0.29 -13.71
N GLY A 57 -1.52 -0.95 -13.21
CA GLY A 57 -1.79 -2.14 -14.01
C GLY A 57 -3.20 -2.14 -14.62
N ALA A 58 -4.19 -1.60 -13.90
CA ALA A 58 -5.56 -1.45 -14.38
C ALA A 58 -5.72 -0.35 -15.46
N MET A 59 -4.74 0.53 -15.65
CA MET A 59 -4.83 1.63 -16.63
C MET A 59 -5.09 1.13 -18.05
N GLY A 60 -4.48 0.01 -18.43
CA GLY A 60 -4.70 -0.65 -19.72
C GLY A 60 -6.15 -1.09 -19.93
N GLU A 61 -6.72 -1.75 -18.93
CA GLU A 61 -8.12 -2.19 -18.93
C GLU A 61 -9.06 -0.98 -19.02
N GLN A 62 -8.84 0.03 -18.18
CA GLN A 62 -9.66 1.25 -18.16
C GLN A 62 -9.59 2.01 -19.50
N ALA A 63 -8.43 2.06 -20.14
CA ALA A 63 -8.26 2.67 -21.47
C ALA A 63 -9.11 1.96 -22.52
N LEU A 64 -9.10 0.62 -22.50
CA LEU A 64 -9.88 -0.20 -23.43
C LEU A 64 -11.39 -0.04 -23.20
N LEU A 65 -11.84 -0.13 -21.95
CA LEU A 65 -13.26 -0.05 -21.60
C LEU A 65 -13.85 1.33 -21.94
N ASN A 66 -13.09 2.40 -21.68
CA ASN A 66 -13.53 3.76 -21.91
C ASN A 66 -13.21 4.27 -23.33
N GLN A 67 -12.47 3.50 -24.14
CA GLN A 67 -11.96 3.88 -25.47
C GLN A 67 -11.18 5.21 -25.44
N LYS A 68 -10.42 5.43 -24.36
CA LYS A 68 -9.67 6.66 -24.12
C LYS A 68 -8.20 6.33 -23.96
N ALA A 69 -7.35 7.17 -24.55
CA ALA A 69 -5.93 7.10 -24.27
C ALA A 69 -5.65 7.85 -22.95
N TYR A 70 -4.82 7.28 -22.09
CA TYR A 70 -4.46 7.85 -20.79
C TYR A 70 -2.97 8.14 -20.72
N VAL A 71 -2.62 9.17 -19.95
CA VAL A 71 -1.25 9.53 -19.60
C VAL A 71 -1.15 9.69 -18.08
N LEU A 72 -0.06 9.18 -17.52
CA LEU A 72 0.34 9.41 -16.13
C LEU A 72 1.65 10.19 -16.11
N LEU A 73 1.66 11.28 -15.34
CA LEU A 73 2.78 12.21 -15.18
C LEU A 73 3.29 12.15 -13.73
N SER A 74 4.55 12.56 -13.50
CA SER A 74 5.15 12.53 -12.17
C SER A 74 4.46 13.50 -11.19
N SER A 75 4.09 14.69 -11.66
CA SER A 75 3.34 15.64 -10.83
C SER A 75 1.85 15.56 -11.13
N GLN A 76 1.08 14.99 -10.20
CA GLN A 76 -0.36 14.92 -10.34
C GLN A 76 -1.08 16.29 -10.28
N LYS A 77 -0.37 17.30 -9.77
CA LYS A 77 -0.91 18.65 -9.54
C LYS A 77 -0.83 19.55 -10.77
N ASP A 78 -0.05 19.17 -11.77
CA ASP A 78 0.22 19.97 -12.97
C ASP A 78 -0.52 19.42 -14.22
N LEU A 79 -1.27 18.31 -14.10
CA LEU A 79 -1.92 17.62 -15.23
C LEU A 79 -2.96 18.43 -15.98
N GLU A 80 -3.72 19.30 -15.31
CA GLU A 80 -4.71 20.13 -16.00
C GLU A 80 -4.04 21.23 -16.84
N THR A 81 -2.75 21.55 -16.59
CA THR A 81 -2.03 22.62 -17.28
C THR A 81 -1.01 22.07 -18.29
N GLU A 82 -0.24 21.03 -17.95
CA GLU A 82 0.79 20.46 -18.84
C GLU A 82 0.22 19.67 -20.03
N VAL A 83 -0.90 18.96 -19.86
CA VAL A 83 -1.55 18.22 -20.97
C VAL A 83 -2.13 19.18 -22.02
N LEU A 84 -2.37 20.44 -21.66
CA LEU A 84 -2.87 21.47 -22.59
C LEU A 84 -1.76 22.16 -23.38
N ASP A 85 -0.54 22.21 -22.84
CA ASP A 85 0.58 22.94 -23.44
C ASP A 85 1.46 22.07 -24.36
N ASP A 86 1.43 20.73 -24.20
CA ASP A 86 2.09 19.79 -25.10
C ASP A 86 1.12 19.27 -26.18
N PRO A 87 1.28 19.66 -27.47
CA PRO A 87 0.39 19.25 -28.55
C PRO A 87 0.40 17.73 -28.82
N ASP A 88 1.46 17.02 -28.44
CA ASP A 88 1.54 15.56 -28.60
C ASP A 88 0.77 14.83 -27.49
N LEU A 89 0.64 15.46 -26.31
CA LEU A 89 -0.11 14.92 -25.17
C LEU A 89 -1.58 15.35 -25.13
N ALA A 90 -1.97 16.39 -25.87
CA ALA A 90 -3.33 16.92 -25.89
C ALA A 90 -4.44 15.91 -26.26
N GLN A 91 -4.08 14.79 -26.89
CA GLN A 91 -5.01 13.69 -27.21
C GLN A 91 -5.20 12.67 -26.08
N PHE A 92 -4.40 12.75 -25.02
CA PHE A 92 -4.44 11.84 -23.88
C PHE A 92 -5.20 12.48 -22.72
N HIS A 93 -5.91 11.63 -21.97
CA HIS A 93 -6.57 12.03 -20.74
C HIS A 93 -5.67 11.73 -19.55
N ALA A 94 -5.69 12.62 -18.55
CA ALA A 94 -5.10 12.33 -17.25
C ALA A 94 -5.70 11.03 -16.66
N TYR A 95 -4.83 10.10 -16.24
CA TYR A 95 -5.29 8.92 -15.51
C TYR A 95 -5.58 9.29 -14.05
N PRO A 96 -6.79 9.02 -13.51
CA PRO A 96 -7.15 9.39 -12.15
C PRO A 96 -6.54 8.40 -11.14
N LEU A 97 -5.25 8.52 -10.89
CA LEU A 97 -4.54 7.68 -9.91
C LEU A 97 -4.71 8.24 -8.49
N GLU A 98 -5.16 7.42 -7.56
CA GLU A 98 -5.26 7.79 -6.15
C GLU A 98 -3.97 7.43 -5.41
N ILE A 99 -3.25 8.45 -4.96
CA ILE A 99 -1.98 8.31 -4.24
C ILE A 99 -2.23 8.52 -2.73
N PRO A 100 -1.99 7.51 -1.88
CA PRO A 100 -2.16 7.65 -0.44
C PRO A 100 -1.23 8.71 0.17
N ALA A 101 -1.60 9.24 1.33
CA ALA A 101 -0.84 10.30 1.97
C ALA A 101 0.61 9.86 2.29
N GLY A 102 1.58 10.70 1.93
CA GLY A 102 2.99 10.44 2.14
C GLY A 102 3.64 9.57 1.07
N TRP A 103 2.91 9.15 0.04
CA TRP A 103 3.47 8.57 -1.17
C TRP A 103 3.57 9.61 -2.29
N ASP A 104 4.62 9.49 -3.09
CA ASP A 104 4.84 10.26 -4.31
C ASP A 104 5.30 9.31 -5.43
N ILE A 105 5.09 9.69 -6.68
CA ILE A 105 5.51 8.91 -7.85
C ILE A 105 6.39 9.79 -8.74
N GLU A 106 7.57 9.28 -9.05
CA GLU A 106 8.46 9.88 -10.04
C GLU A 106 8.52 8.99 -11.28
N LEU A 107 8.40 9.64 -12.44
CA LEU A 107 8.55 9.01 -13.74
C LEU A 107 9.59 9.80 -14.51
N ASP A 108 10.53 9.09 -15.13
CA ASP A 108 11.54 9.73 -15.98
C ASP A 108 10.92 10.16 -17.33
N GLU A 109 9.90 9.44 -17.81
CA GLU A 109 9.09 9.76 -18.98
C GLU A 109 7.59 9.55 -18.69
N PRO A 110 6.67 10.26 -19.36
CA PRO A 110 5.23 10.05 -19.19
C PRO A 110 4.83 8.62 -19.50
N LEU A 111 4.07 7.98 -18.60
CA LEU A 111 3.57 6.64 -18.83
C LEU A 111 2.28 6.72 -19.65
N ILE A 112 2.32 6.15 -20.86
CA ILE A 112 1.25 6.28 -21.84
C ILE A 112 0.54 4.95 -22.06
N THR A 113 -0.80 5.01 -22.04
CA THR A 113 -1.67 3.92 -22.47
C THR A 113 -2.59 4.39 -23.59
N ARG A 114 -2.64 3.61 -24.67
CA ARG A 114 -3.49 3.90 -25.83
C ARG A 114 -4.94 3.45 -25.59
N ALA A 115 -5.86 4.02 -26.36
CA ALA A 115 -7.29 3.68 -26.30
C ALA A 115 -7.63 2.21 -26.60
N ASN A 116 -6.69 1.44 -27.16
CA ASN A 116 -6.83 -0.01 -27.35
C ASN A 116 -6.33 -0.84 -26.15
N GLY A 117 -5.96 -0.19 -25.04
CA GLY A 117 -5.48 -0.82 -23.82
C GLY A 117 -4.00 -1.17 -23.79
N VAL A 118 -3.23 -0.83 -24.84
CA VAL A 118 -1.78 -1.06 -24.85
C VAL A 118 -1.07 0.02 -24.06
N CYS A 119 -0.40 -0.39 -22.98
CA CYS A 119 0.56 0.41 -22.23
C CYS A 119 1.94 0.32 -22.87
N LEU A 120 2.62 1.45 -23.05
CA LEU A 120 3.94 1.51 -23.70
C LEU A 120 5.10 1.14 -22.79
N GLY A 121 4.83 0.85 -21.52
CA GLY A 121 5.87 0.59 -20.52
C GLY A 121 6.60 1.86 -20.12
N GLY A 122 7.60 1.69 -19.26
CA GLY A 122 8.40 2.79 -18.72
C GLY A 122 8.96 2.42 -17.36
N GLU A 123 9.63 3.37 -16.72
CA GLU A 123 10.19 3.19 -15.38
C GLU A 123 9.49 4.12 -14.38
N ILE A 124 9.17 3.58 -13.21
CA ILE A 124 8.56 4.34 -12.12
C ILE A 124 9.39 4.20 -10.85
N LYS A 125 9.43 5.30 -10.09
CA LYS A 125 9.99 5.35 -8.74
C LYS A 125 8.86 5.69 -7.78
N LEU A 126 8.66 4.84 -6.78
CA LEU A 126 7.74 5.08 -5.69
C LEU A 126 8.53 5.63 -4.50
N LEU A 127 8.17 6.84 -4.09
CA LEU A 127 8.76 7.52 -2.95
C LEU A 127 7.78 7.52 -1.80
N GLN A 128 8.27 7.32 -0.59
CA GLN A 128 7.49 7.52 0.63
C GLN A 128 8.20 8.55 1.49
N ASN A 129 7.53 9.66 1.78
CA ASN A 129 8.10 10.83 2.46
C ASN A 129 9.38 11.33 1.76
N ARG A 130 9.35 11.39 0.42
CA ARG A 130 10.50 11.73 -0.46
C ARG A 130 11.73 10.82 -0.36
N VAL A 131 11.58 9.63 0.21
CA VAL A 131 12.62 8.62 0.21
C VAL A 131 12.19 7.53 -0.77
N GLU A 132 13.01 7.26 -1.77
CA GLU A 132 12.79 6.16 -2.71
C GLU A 132 12.63 4.85 -1.95
N LYS A 133 11.50 4.18 -2.17
CA LYS A 133 11.20 2.87 -1.60
C LYS A 133 11.36 1.76 -2.62
N LEU A 134 11.08 2.07 -3.88
CA LEU A 134 11.04 1.08 -4.93
C LEU A 134 11.18 1.76 -6.30
N GLN A 135 12.03 1.18 -7.14
CA GLN A 135 12.18 1.52 -8.55
C GLN A 135 11.85 0.28 -9.37
N ILE A 136 10.99 0.41 -10.36
CA ILE A 136 10.50 -0.73 -11.15
C ILE A 136 10.34 -0.33 -12.60
N GLU A 137 10.76 -1.23 -13.49
CA GLU A 137 10.39 -1.21 -14.89
C GLU A 137 8.98 -1.83 -15.07
N LEU A 138 8.13 -1.13 -15.78
CA LEU A 138 6.81 -1.57 -16.21
C LEU A 138 6.90 -2.12 -17.62
N ALA A 139 6.68 -3.42 -17.77
CA ALA A 139 6.80 -4.06 -19.07
C ALA A 139 5.53 -3.84 -19.94
N PRO A 140 5.67 -3.45 -21.22
CA PRO A 140 4.58 -3.51 -22.19
C PRO A 140 4.07 -4.96 -22.34
N PRO A 141 2.81 -5.18 -22.76
CA PRO A 141 1.80 -4.18 -23.13
C PRO A 141 0.82 -3.83 -22.00
N PHE A 142 0.99 -4.39 -20.80
CA PHE A 142 0.03 -4.26 -19.69
C PHE A 142 0.56 -3.45 -18.51
N CYS A 143 1.82 -3.00 -18.57
CA CYS A 143 2.50 -2.30 -17.47
C CYS A 143 2.42 -3.09 -16.15
N HIS A 144 2.61 -4.41 -16.28
CA HIS A 144 2.80 -5.25 -15.13
C HIS A 144 4.20 -5.05 -14.56
N VAL A 145 4.25 -5.13 -13.25
CA VAL A 145 5.49 -5.13 -12.47
C VAL A 145 6.29 -6.37 -12.86
N THR A 146 7.44 -6.21 -13.49
CA THR A 146 8.37 -7.32 -13.70
C THR A 146 9.21 -7.55 -12.43
N PRO A 147 9.29 -8.80 -11.92
CA PRO A 147 10.01 -9.13 -10.70
C PRO A 147 11.53 -9.09 -10.85
#